data_AF-A0A8T6IHE7-F1
#
_entry.id   AF-A0A8T6IHE7-F1
#
_cell.length_a   1.000
_cell.length_b   1.000
_cell.length_c   1.000
_cell.angle_alpha   90.00
_cell.angle_beta   90.00
_cell.angle_gamma   90.00
#
_symmetry.space_group_name_H-M   'P 1'
#
loop_
_entity.id
_entity.type
_entity.pdbx_description
1 polymer ?
#
loop_
_entity_poly.entity_id
_entity_poly.type
_entity_poly.pdbx_seq_one_letter_code
_entity_poly.pdbx_strand_id
1 'polypeptide(L)'
;MSRLYADLESADFDVREYALFQLALMLRRSQRASLSADWTDYDSEHLSRDLLRIRLSPAEQQRIVGHLARMISSFAESRPSAFWALSEASAQVGLDTVASAIAELGDQLNDDAAYQACRALLKWLDLDDVAVKYASEVLADPGILPMLRRWSRSSEVRLAKSANAVINRAQRSGNR
;
A
#
# COMPACT_ATOMS: atom_id res chain seq x y z
N MET A 1 -5.84 -2.83 -18.95
CA MET A 1 -6.53 -2.85 -17.64
C MET A 1 -7.38 -4.09 -17.44
N SER A 2 -8.40 -4.38 -18.27
CA SER A 2 -9.31 -5.53 -18.06
C SER A 2 -8.59 -6.87 -17.84
N ARG A 3 -7.52 -7.13 -18.60
CA ARG A 3 -6.71 -8.35 -18.44
C ARG A 3 -6.01 -8.41 -17.08
N LEU A 4 -5.37 -7.33 -16.63
CA LEU A 4 -4.72 -7.27 -15.31
C LEU A 4 -5.72 -7.53 -14.18
N TYR A 5 -6.96 -7.04 -14.30
CA TYR A 5 -7.99 -7.32 -13.30
C TYR A 5 -8.44 -8.78 -13.28
N ALA A 6 -8.52 -9.43 -14.44
CA ALA A 6 -8.78 -10.87 -14.50
C ALA A 6 -7.59 -11.67 -13.95
N ASP A 7 -6.36 -11.27 -14.27
CA ASP A 7 -5.13 -11.91 -13.79
C ASP A 7 -4.99 -11.81 -12.26
N LEU A 8 -5.51 -10.74 -11.62
CA LEU A 8 -5.59 -10.64 -10.16
C LEU A 8 -6.48 -11.72 -9.52
N GLU A 9 -7.47 -12.23 -10.23
CA GLU A 9 -8.39 -13.25 -9.74
C GLU A 9 -7.91 -14.67 -10.12
N SER A 10 -6.74 -14.77 -10.75
CA SER A 10 -6.14 -16.05 -11.14
C SER A 10 -5.86 -16.93 -9.93
N ALA A 11 -6.14 -18.22 -10.04
CA ALA A 11 -5.70 -19.23 -9.07
C ALA A 11 -4.17 -19.43 -9.13
N ASP A 12 -3.54 -19.10 -10.26
CA ASP A 12 -2.09 -19.14 -10.43
C ASP A 12 -1.45 -17.97 -9.68
N PHE A 13 -0.62 -18.29 -8.70
CA PHE A 13 0.09 -17.33 -7.85
C PHE A 13 0.97 -16.39 -8.67
N ASP A 14 1.77 -16.91 -9.60
CA ASP A 14 2.74 -16.11 -10.36
C ASP A 14 2.04 -15.11 -11.28
N VAL A 15 0.94 -15.54 -11.92
CA VAL A 15 0.09 -14.66 -12.75
C VAL A 15 -0.47 -13.52 -11.90
N ARG A 16 -0.96 -13.84 -10.70
CA ARG A 16 -1.58 -12.88 -9.80
C ARG A 16 -0.58 -11.88 -9.21
N GLU A 17 0.58 -12.36 -8.78
CA GLU A 17 1.68 -11.52 -8.28
C GLU A 17 2.23 -10.60 -9.37
N TYR A 18 2.34 -11.11 -10.60
CA TYR A 18 2.74 -10.28 -11.73
C TYR A 18 1.71 -9.17 -12.00
N ALA A 19 0.41 -9.47 -11.94
CA ALA A 19 -0.64 -8.47 -12.10
C ALA A 19 -0.61 -7.41 -10.98
N LEU A 20 -0.42 -7.83 -9.72
CA LEU A 20 -0.20 -6.93 -8.58
C LEU A 20 0.98 -5.98 -8.83
N PHE A 21 2.10 -6.54 -9.28
CA PHE A 21 3.31 -5.77 -9.58
C PHE A 21 3.07 -4.72 -10.68
N GLN A 22 2.43 -5.11 -11.79
CA GLN A 22 2.12 -4.18 -12.88
C GLN A 22 1.21 -3.03 -12.39
N LEU A 23 0.17 -3.34 -11.60
CA LEU A 23 -0.73 -2.32 -11.06
C LEU A 23 -0.03 -1.37 -10.08
N ALA A 24 0.88 -1.89 -9.24
CA ALA A 24 1.70 -1.08 -8.35
C ALA A 24 2.55 -0.06 -9.11
N LEU A 25 3.22 -0.50 -10.18
CA LEU A 25 4.02 0.39 -11.02
C LEU A 25 3.16 1.47 -11.70
N MET A 26 1.95 1.11 -12.15
CA MET A 26 1.01 2.09 -12.70
C MET A 26 0.57 3.13 -11.66
N LEU A 27 0.28 2.72 -10.42
CA LEU A 27 -0.05 3.63 -9.32
C LEU A 27 1.14 4.55 -8.98
N ARG A 28 2.35 3.99 -8.81
CA ARG A 28 3.58 4.75 -8.55
C ARG A 28 3.80 5.82 -9.62
N ARG A 29 3.66 5.43 -10.88
CA ARG A 29 3.80 6.31 -12.03
C ARG A 29 2.77 7.43 -12.03
N SER A 30 1.53 7.15 -11.62
CA SER A 30 0.49 8.18 -11.54
C SER A 30 0.78 9.25 -10.48
N GLN A 31 1.45 8.89 -9.38
CA GLN A 31 1.94 9.85 -8.38
C GLN A 31 3.11 10.70 -8.88
N ARG A 32 3.98 10.12 -9.71
CA ARG A 32 5.19 10.80 -10.21
C ARG A 32 4.92 11.67 -11.43
N ALA A 33 3.87 11.40 -12.19
CA ALA A 33 3.49 12.20 -13.35
C ALA A 33 3.13 13.66 -13.00
N SER A 34 2.88 13.99 -11.72
CA SER A 34 2.76 15.36 -11.23
C SER A 34 4.10 16.04 -10.91
N LEU A 35 5.23 15.34 -11.00
CA LEU A 35 6.57 15.80 -10.60
C LEU A 35 7.59 15.56 -11.75
N SER A 36 7.64 16.48 -12.73
CA SER A 36 8.71 16.62 -13.76
C SER A 36 9.12 15.39 -14.62
N ALA A 37 9.47 15.65 -15.88
CA ALA A 37 9.61 14.66 -16.96
C ALA A 37 10.91 13.84 -17.00
N ASP A 38 11.59 13.62 -15.86
CA ASP A 38 12.79 12.78 -15.82
C ASP A 38 12.40 11.33 -15.48
N TRP A 39 12.09 10.55 -16.53
CA TRP A 39 11.69 9.16 -16.38
C TRP A 39 12.90 8.25 -16.15
N THR A 40 12.83 7.52 -15.04
CA THR A 40 13.77 6.49 -14.58
C THR A 40 13.51 5.16 -15.32
N ASP A 41 14.57 4.55 -15.88
CA ASP A 41 14.57 3.31 -16.68
C ASP A 41 13.70 2.16 -16.13
N TYR A 42 13.55 2.08 -14.81
CA TYR A 42 12.87 0.98 -14.11
C TYR A 42 11.40 0.75 -14.51
N ASP A 43 10.56 1.79 -14.57
CA ASP A 43 9.14 1.61 -14.89
C ASP A 43 8.97 1.21 -16.38
N SER A 44 9.84 1.72 -17.26
CA SER A 44 9.85 1.38 -18.69
C SER A 44 10.39 -0.01 -19.01
N GLU A 45 11.27 -0.54 -18.17
CA GLU A 45 11.79 -1.91 -18.29
C GLU A 45 10.73 -2.96 -17.92
N HIS A 46 9.81 -2.61 -17.02
CA HIS A 46 8.89 -3.58 -16.42
C HIS A 46 7.43 -3.46 -16.87
N LEU A 47 6.97 -2.28 -17.28
CA LEU A 47 5.63 -2.11 -17.84
C LEU A 47 5.62 -2.38 -19.35
N SER A 48 4.60 -3.09 -19.83
CA SER A 48 4.39 -3.23 -21.27
C SER A 48 4.11 -1.87 -21.95
N ARG A 49 4.43 -1.76 -23.24
CA ARG A 49 4.20 -0.52 -24.03
C ARG A 49 2.76 0.00 -23.94
N ASP A 50 1.79 -0.90 -23.86
CA ASP A 50 0.38 -0.51 -23.76
C ASP A 50 0.06 0.07 -22.37
N LEU A 51 0.59 -0.50 -21.30
CA LEU A 51 0.41 0.04 -19.94
C LEU A 51 1.16 1.36 -19.75
N LEU A 52 2.31 1.53 -20.42
CA LEU A 52 3.06 2.79 -20.44
C LEU A 52 2.28 3.95 -21.08
N ARG A 53 1.29 3.67 -21.93
CA ARG A 53 0.45 4.71 -22.56
C ARG A 53 -0.74 5.13 -21.70
N ILE A 54 -1.15 4.30 -20.73
CA ILE A 54 -2.30 4.58 -19.88
C ILE A 54 -1.95 5.66 -18.85
N ARG A 55 -2.79 6.69 -18.75
CA ARG A 55 -2.77 7.68 -17.66
C ARG A 55 -3.94 7.38 -16.73
N LEU A 56 -3.65 7.12 -15.45
CA LEU A 56 -4.68 6.78 -14.49
C LEU A 56 -5.41 8.04 -14.01
N SER A 57 -6.70 8.13 -14.31
CA SER A 57 -7.61 9.08 -13.66
C SER A 57 -7.77 8.76 -12.17
N PRO A 58 -8.21 9.72 -11.33
CA PRO A 58 -8.50 9.45 -9.92
C PRO A 58 -9.48 8.28 -9.71
N ALA A 59 -10.50 8.16 -10.57
CA ALA A 59 -11.47 7.07 -10.52
C ALA A 59 -10.83 5.70 -10.82
N GLU A 60 -9.86 5.64 -11.74
CA GLU A 60 -9.13 4.40 -12.03
C GLU A 60 -8.16 4.03 -10.91
N GLN A 61 -7.49 5.01 -10.29
CA GLN A 61 -6.65 4.76 -9.12
C GLN A 61 -7.49 4.14 -7.99
N GLN A 62 -8.67 4.72 -7.71
CA GLN A 62 -9.60 4.17 -6.72
C GLN A 62 -10.08 2.76 -7.09
N ARG A 63 -10.36 2.50 -8.37
CA ARG A 63 -10.72 1.15 -8.83
C ARG A 63 -9.60 0.16 -8.57
N ILE A 64 -8.35 0.50 -8.90
CA ILE A 64 -7.19 -0.35 -8.64
C ILE A 64 -7.07 -0.63 -7.14
N VAL A 65 -7.14 0.40 -6.30
CA VAL A 65 -7.10 0.26 -4.83
C VAL A 65 -8.20 -0.67 -4.33
N GLY A 66 -9.42 -0.56 -4.85
CA GLY A 66 -10.52 -1.48 -4.52
C GLY A 66 -10.25 -2.94 -4.90
N HIS A 67 -9.59 -3.19 -6.04
CA HIS A 67 -9.13 -4.54 -6.39
C HIS A 67 -8.04 -5.04 -5.43
N LEU A 68 -7.08 -4.18 -5.07
CA LEU A 68 -6.02 -4.53 -4.11
C LEU A 68 -6.58 -4.80 -2.69
N ALA A 69 -7.62 -4.09 -2.26
CA ALA A 69 -8.32 -4.35 -1.00
C ALA A 69 -8.96 -5.74 -0.98
N ARG A 70 -9.63 -6.11 -2.08
CA ARG A 70 -10.19 -7.46 -2.26
C ARG A 70 -9.10 -8.52 -2.24
N MET A 71 -7.94 -8.24 -2.85
CA MET A 71 -6.79 -9.14 -2.82
C MET A 71 -6.32 -9.44 -1.40
N ILE A 72 -6.21 -8.41 -0.55
CA ILE A 72 -5.83 -8.58 0.86
C ILE A 72 -6.84 -9.46 1.60
N SER A 73 -8.12 -9.29 1.31
CA SER A 73 -9.19 -10.05 1.98
C SER A 73 -9.23 -11.51 1.52
N SER A 74 -9.05 -11.75 0.22
CA SER A 74 -9.32 -13.05 -0.39
C SER A 74 -8.11 -13.98 -0.50
N PHE A 75 -6.89 -13.45 -0.59
CA PHE A 75 -5.68 -14.23 -0.90
C PHE A 75 -4.59 -14.02 0.13
N ALA A 76 -4.56 -14.87 1.16
CA ALA A 76 -3.64 -14.73 2.30
C ALA A 76 -2.15 -14.69 1.87
N GLU A 77 -1.77 -15.51 0.89
CA GLU A 77 -0.41 -15.58 0.35
C GLU A 77 0.03 -14.31 -0.40
N SER A 78 -0.92 -13.60 -1.01
CA SER A 78 -0.66 -12.37 -1.79
C SER A 78 -0.77 -11.09 -0.95
N ARG A 79 -1.16 -11.19 0.34
CA ARG A 79 -1.31 -10.02 1.24
C ARG A 79 -0.07 -9.13 1.31
N PRO A 80 1.16 -9.65 1.48
CA PRO A 80 2.34 -8.79 1.54
C PRO A 80 2.52 -7.95 0.27
N SER A 81 2.38 -8.56 -0.90
CA SER A 81 2.49 -7.90 -2.19
C SER A 81 1.35 -6.92 -2.45
N ALA A 82 0.14 -7.23 -2.02
CA ALA A 82 -1.00 -6.33 -2.12
C ALA A 82 -0.83 -5.08 -1.23
N PHE A 83 -0.34 -5.22 0.01
CA PHE A 83 0.02 -4.08 0.86
C PHE A 83 1.15 -3.24 0.26
N TRP A 84 2.18 -3.90 -0.29
CA TRP A 84 3.25 -3.20 -1.00
C TRP A 84 2.69 -2.42 -2.21
N ALA A 85 1.83 -3.04 -3.02
CA ALA A 85 1.20 -2.41 -4.17
C ALA A 85 0.32 -1.21 -3.78
N LEU A 86 -0.44 -1.32 -2.68
CA LEU A 86 -1.22 -0.21 -2.14
C LEU A 86 -0.34 0.96 -1.70
N SER A 87 0.86 0.69 -1.16
CA SER A 87 1.81 1.76 -0.80
C SER A 87 2.25 2.59 -2.02
N GLU A 88 2.11 2.05 -3.23
CA GLU A 88 2.37 2.76 -4.48
C GLU A 88 1.22 3.63 -4.94
N ALA A 89 0.10 3.70 -4.20
CA ALA A 89 -0.93 4.74 -4.34
C ALA A 89 -0.61 5.97 -3.47
N SER A 90 -1.14 7.15 -3.84
CA SER A 90 -0.98 8.34 -3.01
C SER A 90 -1.72 8.16 -1.69
N ALA A 91 -1.36 8.93 -0.67
CA ALA A 91 -2.01 8.84 0.64
C ALA A 91 -3.52 9.07 0.54
N GLN A 92 -3.99 9.99 -0.31
CA GLN A 92 -5.41 10.29 -0.51
C GLN A 92 -6.21 9.13 -1.11
N VAL A 93 -5.55 8.16 -1.75
CA VAL A 93 -6.21 7.02 -2.41
C VAL A 93 -6.02 5.74 -1.61
N GLY A 94 -4.81 5.47 -1.11
CA GLY A 94 -4.46 4.17 -0.53
C GLY A 94 -4.59 4.06 0.99
N LEU A 95 -4.48 5.18 1.72
CA LEU A 95 -4.31 5.14 3.18
C LEU A 95 -5.49 4.48 3.89
N ASP A 96 -6.71 4.95 3.62
CA ASP A 96 -7.92 4.44 4.29
C ASP A 96 -8.12 2.95 4.03
N THR A 97 -7.73 2.50 2.84
CA THR A 97 -7.80 1.08 2.47
C THR A 97 -6.83 0.24 3.29
N VAL A 98 -5.59 0.70 3.45
CA VAL A 98 -4.60 0.02 4.31
C VAL A 98 -5.04 0.03 5.76
N ALA A 99 -5.51 1.17 6.25
CA ALA A 99 -6.00 1.35 7.61
C ALA A 99 -7.18 0.41 7.93
N SER A 100 -8.18 0.37 7.05
CA SER A 100 -9.35 -0.52 7.18
C SER A 100 -8.91 -1.98 7.17
N ALA A 101 -8.02 -2.36 6.24
CA ALA A 101 -7.51 -3.72 6.18
C ALA A 101 -6.72 -4.13 7.45
N ILE A 102 -5.98 -3.21 8.07
CA ILE A 102 -5.31 -3.46 9.35
C ILE A 102 -6.33 -3.65 10.48
N ALA A 103 -7.35 -2.77 10.55
CA ALA A 103 -8.37 -2.84 11.59
C ALA A 103 -9.22 -4.13 11.49
N GLU A 104 -9.56 -4.56 10.28
CA GLU A 104 -10.42 -5.72 10.03
C GLU A 104 -9.66 -7.05 10.07
N LEU A 105 -8.45 -7.08 9.51
CA LEU A 105 -7.71 -8.32 9.27
C LEU A 105 -6.40 -8.43 10.07
N GLY A 106 -6.08 -7.46 10.93
CA GLY A 106 -4.79 -7.37 11.61
C GLY A 106 -4.36 -8.61 12.38
N ASP A 107 -5.32 -9.38 12.92
CA ASP A 107 -5.09 -10.67 13.61
C ASP A 107 -4.76 -11.82 12.67
N GLN A 108 -5.11 -11.69 11.39
CA GLN A 108 -4.93 -12.71 10.36
C GLN A 108 -3.70 -12.44 9.49
N LEU A 109 -3.04 -11.29 9.65
CA LEU A 109 -1.84 -10.94 8.89
C LEU A 109 -0.64 -11.71 9.47
N ASN A 110 0.10 -12.39 8.60
CA ASN A 110 1.42 -12.92 8.95
C ASN A 110 2.43 -11.77 9.08
N ASP A 111 3.63 -12.08 9.59
CA ASP A 111 4.64 -11.05 9.87
C ASP A 111 5.04 -10.25 8.62
N ASP A 112 5.15 -10.89 7.44
CA ASP A 112 5.49 -10.19 6.20
C ASP A 112 4.37 -9.25 5.71
N ALA A 113 3.10 -9.65 5.81
CA ALA A 113 1.97 -8.80 5.44
C ALA A 113 1.83 -7.63 6.41
N ALA A 114 1.94 -7.89 7.71
CA ALA A 114 1.94 -6.85 8.74
C ALA A 114 3.13 -5.88 8.53
N TYR A 115 4.31 -6.40 8.18
CA TYR A 115 5.49 -5.59 7.89
C TYR A 115 5.24 -4.69 6.68
N GLN A 116 4.70 -5.21 5.58
CA GLN A 116 4.39 -4.41 4.39
C GLN A 116 3.29 -3.37 4.68
N ALA A 117 2.30 -3.69 5.51
CA ALA A 117 1.31 -2.72 5.96
C ALA A 117 1.98 -1.57 6.76
N CYS A 118 2.89 -1.88 7.68
CA CYS A 118 3.68 -0.84 8.38
C CYS A 118 4.54 -0.01 7.40
N ARG A 119 5.15 -0.64 6.39
CA ARG A 119 5.95 0.06 5.38
C ARG A 119 5.09 1.02 4.55
N ALA A 120 3.86 0.62 4.20
CA ALA A 120 2.92 1.50 3.51
C ALA A 120 2.58 2.73 4.35
N LEU A 121 2.22 2.54 5.63
CA LEU A 121 1.92 3.63 6.55
C LEU A 121 3.11 4.59 6.74
N LEU A 122 4.33 4.05 6.95
CA LEU A 122 5.54 4.85 7.09
C LEU A 122 5.81 5.70 5.85
N LYS A 123 5.64 5.12 4.66
CA LYS A 123 5.85 5.84 3.40
C LYS A 123 5.02 7.11 3.35
N TRP A 124 3.72 7.06 3.72
CA TRP A 124 2.86 8.24 3.71
C TRP A 124 3.12 9.20 4.88
N LEU A 125 3.48 8.67 6.05
CA LEU A 125 3.89 9.50 7.20
C LEU A 125 5.19 10.28 6.97
N ASP A 126 6.00 9.89 5.99
CA ASP A 126 7.24 10.58 5.63
C ASP A 126 7.08 11.57 4.44
N LEU A 127 5.89 11.68 3.86
CA LEU A 127 5.58 12.66 2.80
C LEU A 127 5.23 14.04 3.38
N ASP A 128 4.78 14.96 2.52
CA ASP A 128 4.42 16.35 2.84
C ASP A 128 3.43 16.51 4.02
N ASP A 129 3.34 17.72 4.57
CA ASP A 129 2.55 18.01 5.77
C ASP A 129 1.04 17.70 5.62
N VAL A 130 0.50 17.72 4.39
CA VAL A 130 -0.92 17.42 4.13
C VAL A 130 -1.17 15.92 4.22
N ALA A 131 -0.30 15.12 3.59
CA ALA A 131 -0.34 13.66 3.69
C ALA A 131 -0.10 13.18 5.13
N VAL A 132 0.79 13.84 5.86
CA VAL A 132 1.09 13.55 7.27
C VAL A 132 -0.13 13.77 8.17
N LYS A 133 -0.86 14.88 7.99
CA LYS A 133 -2.06 15.16 8.78
C LYS A 133 -3.12 14.08 8.56
N TYR A 134 -3.40 13.77 7.29
CA TYR A 134 -4.36 12.74 6.91
C TYR A 134 -3.98 11.35 7.47
N ALA A 135 -2.69 10.98 7.34
CA ALA A 135 -2.15 9.76 7.93
C ALA A 135 -2.31 9.70 9.45
N SER A 136 -2.10 10.82 10.14
CA SER A 136 -2.18 10.88 11.61
C SER A 136 -3.63 10.73 12.11
N GLU A 137 -4.60 11.31 11.40
CA GLU A 137 -6.03 11.20 11.73
C GLU A 137 -6.52 9.75 11.58
N VAL A 138 -6.16 9.10 10.47
CA VAL A 138 -6.52 7.69 10.23
C VAL A 138 -5.85 6.76 11.24
N LEU A 139 -4.59 7.02 11.62
CA LEU A 139 -3.88 6.23 12.64
C LEU A 139 -4.35 6.49 14.07
N ALA A 140 -5.16 7.53 14.30
CA ALA A 140 -5.85 7.74 15.56
C ALA A 140 -7.06 6.81 15.74
N ASP A 141 -7.43 6.04 14.71
CA ASP A 141 -8.47 5.03 14.79
C ASP A 141 -8.15 4.01 15.92
N PRO A 142 -9.11 3.75 16.82
CA PRO A 142 -8.91 2.87 17.97
C PRO A 142 -8.63 1.42 17.61
N GLY A 143 -8.95 0.97 16.39
CA GLY A 143 -8.64 -0.36 15.88
C GLY A 143 -7.18 -0.53 15.44
N ILE A 144 -6.52 0.53 14.99
CA ILE A 144 -5.18 0.44 14.39
C ILE A 144 -4.07 0.45 15.46
N LEU A 145 -4.14 1.37 16.42
CA LEU A 145 -3.10 1.52 17.44
C LEU A 145 -2.87 0.23 18.27
N PRO A 146 -3.89 -0.52 18.70
CA PRO A 146 -3.70 -1.81 19.36
C PRO A 146 -2.96 -2.82 18.49
N MET A 147 -3.27 -2.88 17.18
CA MET A 147 -2.59 -3.76 16.23
C MET A 147 -1.11 -3.42 16.12
N LEU A 148 -0.78 -2.14 15.92
CA LEU A 148 0.60 -1.68 15.85
C LEU A 148 1.37 -1.97 17.15
N ARG A 149 0.74 -1.78 18.32
CA ARG A 149 1.35 -2.09 19.64
C ARG A 149 1.60 -3.58 19.84
N ARG A 150 0.79 -4.44 19.23
CA ARG A 150 1.02 -5.89 19.25
C ARG A 150 2.17 -6.24 18.33
N TRP A 151 2.14 -5.76 17.08
CA TRP A 151 3.20 -6.01 16.10
C TRP A 151 4.55 -5.47 16.55
N SER A 152 4.58 -4.37 17.30
CA SER A 152 5.81 -3.81 17.86
C SER A 152 6.51 -4.72 18.89
N ARG A 153 5.82 -5.76 19.35
CA ARG A 153 6.34 -6.81 20.25
C ARG A 153 6.54 -8.15 19.54
N SER A 154 6.41 -8.20 18.21
CA SER A 154 6.70 -9.42 17.44
C SER A 154 8.15 -9.85 17.64
N SER A 155 8.40 -11.16 17.59
CA SER A 155 9.75 -11.72 17.52
C SER A 155 10.43 -11.42 16.19
N GLU A 156 9.66 -11.10 15.14
CA GLU A 156 10.21 -10.66 13.85
C GLU A 156 10.68 -9.20 13.98
N VAL A 157 12.00 -9.02 13.87
CA VAL A 157 12.67 -7.75 14.17
C VAL A 157 12.28 -6.62 13.22
N ARG A 158 12.05 -6.92 11.93
CA ARG A 158 11.70 -5.91 10.93
C ARG A 158 10.28 -5.37 11.17
N LEU A 159 9.32 -6.24 11.47
CA LEU A 159 7.97 -5.90 11.86
C LEU A 159 7.97 -5.09 13.15
N ALA A 160 8.62 -5.60 14.21
CA ALA A 160 8.64 -4.94 15.51
C ALA A 160 9.21 -3.51 15.41
N LYS A 161 10.31 -3.33 14.65
CA LYS A 161 10.89 -2.01 14.40
C LYS A 161 9.97 -1.12 13.57
N SER A 162 9.36 -1.64 12.51
CA SER A 162 8.50 -0.85 11.62
C SER A 162 7.23 -0.39 12.33
N ALA A 163 6.58 -1.26 13.11
CA ALA A 163 5.41 -0.91 13.89
C ALA A 163 5.72 0.15 14.95
N ASN A 164 6.85 0.04 15.66
CA ASN A 164 7.32 1.09 16.57
C ASN A 164 7.57 2.42 15.85
N ALA A 165 8.15 2.37 14.65
CA ALA A 165 8.40 3.57 13.85
C ALA A 165 7.09 4.27 13.45
N VAL A 166 6.06 3.51 13.03
CA VAL A 166 4.72 4.07 12.72
C VAL A 166 4.15 4.79 13.94
N ILE A 167 4.14 4.13 15.10
CA ILE A 167 3.62 4.70 16.35
C ILE A 167 4.33 6.02 16.68
N ASN A 168 5.67 6.00 16.69
CA ASN A 168 6.48 7.17 17.04
C ASN A 168 6.27 8.33 16.07
N ARG A 169 6.14 8.03 14.77
CA ARG A 169 5.96 9.05 13.73
C ARG A 169 4.57 9.68 13.76
N ALA A 170 3.52 8.89 13.99
CA ALA A 170 2.16 9.38 14.17
C ALA A 170 2.07 10.31 15.40
N GLN A 171 2.69 9.94 16.53
CA GLN A 171 2.69 10.76 17.74
C GLN A 171 3.40 12.12 17.56
N ARG A 172 4.52 12.15 16.83
CA ARG A 172 5.24 13.41 16.55
C ARG A 172 4.46 14.35 15.63
N SER A 173 3.61 13.79 14.78
CA SER A 173 2.85 14.54 13.78
C SER A 173 1.61 15.21 14.39
N GLY A 174 1.03 14.64 15.45
CA GLY A 174 -0.09 15.24 16.18
C GLY A 174 0.27 16.37 17.16
N ASN A 175 1.56 16.62 17.40
CA ASN A 175 2.07 17.68 18.29
C ASN A 175 2.58 18.93 17.54
N ARG A 176 2.40 18.99 16.21
CA ARG A 176 2.72 20.15 15.37
C ARG A 176 1.44 20.90 15.02
#